data_AF-A0A1G9HLR7-F1
#
_entry.id   AF-A0A1G9HLR7-F1
#
_cell.length_a   1.000
_cell.length_b   1.000
_cell.length_c   1.000
_cell.angle_alpha   90.00
_cell.angle_beta   90.00
_cell.angle_gamma   90.00
#
_symmetry.space_group_name_H-M   'P 1'
#
loop_
_entity.id
_entity.type
_entity.pdbx_description
1 polymer ?
#
loop_
_entity_poly.entity_id
_entity_poly.type
_entity_poly.pdbx_seq_one_letter_code
_entity_poly.pdbx_strand_id
1 'polypeptide(L)'
;MDAKLGPNAGPKPGSRWFILLVIAATLTALNGIVVGYGAVWFQLFGDSPDRDDYLVSTGGYAAAAVLIVFATLSNFLRGGAAWFGYAGSAAAVALGLAALTSWSSGRSVEDLGPGISGPWDGVGGVIALPWSWAIVVLFLLSFRKPAGRQ
;
A
#
# COMPACT_ATOMS: atom_id res chain seq x y z
N MET A 1 35.36 18.09 14.02
CA MET A 1 34.80 18.38 12.68
C MET A 1 33.30 18.18 12.78
N ASP A 2 32.59 19.20 13.25
CA ASP A 2 31.14 19.15 13.40
C ASP A 2 30.51 19.43 12.04
N ALA A 3 30.11 18.37 11.35
CA ALA A 3 29.22 18.49 10.21
C ALA A 3 27.91 19.07 10.74
N LYS A 4 27.76 20.40 10.67
CA LYS A 4 26.47 21.08 10.76
C LYS A 4 25.61 20.48 9.66
N LEU A 5 24.81 19.47 10.02
CA LEU A 5 23.66 19.02 9.26
C LEU A 5 22.80 20.27 9.07
N GLY A 6 22.95 20.91 7.91
CA GLY A 6 22.13 22.07 7.55
C GLY A 6 20.66 21.71 7.72
N PRO A 7 19.78 22.69 7.97
CA PRO A 7 18.37 22.42 8.20
C PRO A 7 17.77 21.78 6.94
N ASN A 8 17.79 20.45 6.92
CA ASN A 8 16.90 19.63 6.13
C ASN A 8 15.53 19.84 6.74
N ALA A 9 14.93 20.99 6.43
CA ALA A 9 13.54 21.29 6.69
C ALA A 9 12.71 20.40 5.75
N GLY A 10 12.70 19.11 6.06
CA GLY A 10 11.68 18.22 5.55
C GLY A 10 10.29 18.79 5.87
N PRO A 11 9.25 18.48 5.10
CA PRO A 11 7.86 18.67 5.50
C PRO A 11 7.67 18.45 7.00
N LYS A 12 7.44 19.56 7.71
CA LYS A 12 7.07 19.53 9.12
C LYS A 12 5.79 18.69 9.26
N PRO A 13 5.62 17.97 10.37
CA PRO A 13 4.32 17.44 10.76
C PRO A 13 3.27 18.56 10.62
N GLY A 14 2.25 18.36 9.78
CA GLY A 14 1.24 19.37 9.44
C GLY A 14 1.41 20.10 8.10
N SER A 15 2.48 19.84 7.34
CA SER A 15 2.54 20.30 5.95
C SER A 15 1.45 19.63 5.10
N ARG A 16 0.89 20.35 4.10
CA ARG A 16 -0.13 19.80 3.20
C ARG A 16 0.30 18.48 2.56
N TRP A 17 1.58 18.38 2.19
CA TRP A 17 2.18 17.16 1.67
C TRP A 17 2.03 15.98 2.64
N PHE A 18 2.47 16.17 3.88
CA PHE A 18 2.44 15.12 4.90
C PHE A 18 1.00 14.69 5.20
N ILE A 19 0.07 15.65 5.30
CA ILE A 19 -1.35 15.37 5.52
C ILE A 19 -1.92 14.51 4.37
N LEU A 20 -1.68 14.90 3.12
CA LEU A 20 -2.14 14.15 1.96
C LEU A 20 -1.55 12.74 1.92
N LEU A 21 -0.25 12.62 2.25
CA LEU A 21 0.44 11.33 2.27
C LEU A 21 -0.13 10.39 3.33
N VAL A 22 -0.38 10.90 4.55
CA VAL A 22 -0.98 10.11 5.64
C VAL A 22 -2.38 9.66 5.27
N ILE A 23 -3.23 10.58 4.80
CA ILE A 23 -4.62 10.25 4.41
C ILE A 23 -4.62 9.21 3.28
N ALA A 24 -3.85 9.44 2.23
CA ALA A 24 -3.80 8.53 1.10
C ALA A 24 -3.26 7.15 1.50
N ALA A 25 -2.22 7.09 2.34
CA ALA A 25 -1.70 5.83 2.87
C ALA A 25 -2.74 5.10 3.72
N THR A 26 -3.41 5.77 4.64
CA THR A 26 -4.45 5.16 5.47
C THR A 26 -5.60 4.59 4.62
N LEU A 27 -6.11 5.37 3.66
CA LEU A 27 -7.17 4.90 2.75
C LEU A 27 -6.71 3.73 1.88
N THR A 28 -5.47 3.74 1.43
CA THR A 28 -4.89 2.64 0.65
C THR A 28 -4.76 1.36 1.48
N ALA A 29 -4.29 1.46 2.73
CA ALA A 29 -4.20 0.32 3.63
C ALA A 29 -5.58 -0.27 3.92
N LEU A 30 -6.55 0.58 4.27
CA LEU A 30 -7.93 0.15 4.52
C LEU A 30 -8.56 -0.50 3.27
N ASN A 31 -8.35 0.09 2.10
CA ASN A 31 -8.86 -0.48 0.86
C ASN A 31 -8.21 -1.83 0.53
N GLY A 32 -6.89 -1.95 0.73
CA GLY A 32 -6.19 -3.24 0.60
C GLY A 32 -6.76 -4.31 1.53
N ILE A 33 -7.11 -3.95 2.77
CA ILE A 33 -7.79 -4.84 3.71
C ILE A 33 -9.18 -5.21 3.21
N VAL A 34 -9.98 -4.24 2.73
CA VAL A 34 -11.33 -4.51 2.23
C VAL A 34 -11.30 -5.42 1.00
N VAL A 35 -10.43 -5.16 0.03
CA VAL A 35 -10.27 -6.00 -1.17
C VAL A 35 -9.73 -7.38 -0.77
N GLY A 36 -8.70 -7.41 0.08
CA GLY A 36 -8.03 -8.63 0.53
C GLY A 36 -8.96 -9.54 1.34
N TYR A 37 -9.46 -9.02 2.46
CA TYR A 37 -10.34 -9.76 3.36
C TYR A 37 -11.71 -10.00 2.75
N GLY A 38 -12.26 -9.01 2.04
CA GLY A 38 -13.58 -9.09 1.44
C GLY A 38 -13.69 -10.18 0.38
N ALA A 39 -12.66 -10.37 -0.46
CA ALA A 39 -12.65 -11.44 -1.45
C ALA A 39 -12.83 -12.83 -0.82
N VAL A 40 -12.13 -13.11 0.29
CA VAL A 40 -12.21 -14.41 0.99
C VAL A 40 -13.46 -14.50 1.87
N TRP A 41 -13.87 -13.41 2.52
CA TRP A 41 -14.94 -13.45 3.52
C TRP A 41 -16.35 -13.39 2.91
N PHE A 42 -16.53 -12.62 1.84
CA PHE A 42 -17.83 -12.51 1.16
C PHE A 42 -18.05 -13.61 0.12
N GLN A 43 -17.09 -14.52 -0.07
CA GLN A 43 -17.20 -15.73 -0.89
C GLN A 43 -17.91 -15.42 -2.20
N LEU A 44 -17.29 -14.57 -3.04
CA LEU A 44 -17.98 -13.79 -4.08
C LEU A 44 -18.85 -14.65 -5.03
N PHE A 45 -18.61 -15.97 -5.10
CA PHE A 45 -19.36 -16.92 -5.93
C PHE A 45 -19.63 -18.30 -5.31
N GLY A 46 -19.54 -18.53 -3.98
CA GLY A 46 -19.70 -19.88 -3.42
C GLY A 46 -19.95 -19.99 -1.91
N ASP A 47 -20.14 -21.23 -1.43
CA ASP A 47 -20.36 -21.55 0.00
C ASP A 47 -19.06 -21.57 0.82
N SER A 48 -17.91 -21.65 0.15
CA SER A 48 -16.56 -21.64 0.72
C SER A 48 -15.61 -20.84 -0.17
N PRO A 49 -14.57 -20.20 0.40
CA PRO A 49 -13.58 -19.48 -0.39
C PRO A 49 -12.84 -20.45 -1.33
N ASP A 50 -12.82 -20.13 -2.61
CA ASP A 50 -12.10 -20.92 -3.61
C ASP A 50 -10.69 -20.36 -3.87
N ARG A 51 -9.94 -21.02 -4.76
CA ARG A 51 -8.60 -20.57 -5.13
C ARG A 51 -8.57 -19.15 -5.72
N ASP A 52 -9.59 -18.76 -6.47
CA ASP A 52 -9.64 -17.46 -7.14
C ASP A 52 -9.83 -16.34 -6.12
N ASP A 53 -10.66 -16.54 -5.09
CA ASP A 53 -10.84 -15.61 -3.98
C ASP A 53 -9.51 -15.32 -3.25
N TYR A 54 -8.70 -16.37 -3.00
CA TYR A 54 -7.37 -16.23 -2.41
C TYR A 54 -6.38 -15.50 -3.33
N LEU A 55 -6.50 -15.68 -4.64
CA LEU A 55 -5.68 -14.96 -5.62
C LEU A 55 -6.03 -13.46 -5.65
N VAL A 56 -7.31 -13.11 -5.73
CA VAL A 56 -7.78 -11.72 -5.63
C VAL A 56 -7.31 -11.12 -4.30
N SER A 57 -7.46 -11.87 -3.22
CA SER A 57 -7.03 -11.44 -1.89
C SER A 57 -5.52 -11.13 -1.84
N THR A 58 -4.71 -12.02 -2.40
CA THR A 58 -3.25 -11.84 -2.55
C THR A 58 -2.93 -10.54 -3.29
N GLY A 59 -3.60 -10.31 -4.42
CA GLY A 59 -3.43 -9.11 -5.23
C GLY A 59 -3.74 -7.82 -4.49
N GLY A 60 -4.86 -7.80 -3.76
CA GLY A 60 -5.29 -6.65 -2.96
C GLY A 60 -4.27 -6.30 -1.86
N TYR A 61 -3.86 -7.30 -1.08
CA TYR A 61 -2.85 -7.08 -0.04
C TYR A 61 -1.49 -6.67 -0.60
N ALA A 62 -1.03 -7.32 -1.67
CA ALA A 62 0.27 -7.03 -2.27
C ALA A 62 0.32 -5.62 -2.87
N ALA A 63 -0.71 -5.20 -3.60
CA ALA A 63 -0.79 -3.86 -4.17
C ALA A 63 -0.79 -2.78 -3.08
N ALA A 64 -1.56 -2.97 -2.01
CA ALA A 64 -1.58 -2.04 -0.89
C ALA A 64 -0.21 -1.98 -0.20
N ALA A 65 0.44 -3.13 0.04
CA ALA A 65 1.79 -3.17 0.62
C ALA A 65 2.79 -2.34 -0.20
N VAL A 66 2.81 -2.50 -1.52
CA VAL A 66 3.70 -1.74 -2.42
C VAL A 66 3.44 -0.24 -2.36
N LEU A 67 2.16 0.18 -2.38
CA LEU A 67 1.81 1.60 -2.28
C LEU A 67 2.20 2.18 -0.92
N ILE A 68 2.03 1.44 0.18
CA ILE A 68 2.49 1.88 1.50
C ILE A 68 4.02 2.01 1.54
N VAL A 69 4.78 1.14 0.87
CA VAL A 69 6.24 1.31 0.69
C VAL A 69 6.54 2.62 -0.03
N PHE A 70 5.83 2.96 -1.11
CA PHE A 70 6.01 4.24 -1.80
C PHE A 70 5.70 5.44 -0.91
N ALA A 71 4.62 5.38 -0.13
CA ALA A 71 4.29 6.43 0.82
C ALA A 71 5.39 6.59 1.90
N THR A 72 5.87 5.47 2.43
CA THR A 72 6.94 5.41 3.44
C THR A 72 8.26 5.97 2.92
N LEU A 73 8.67 5.56 1.71
CA LEU A 73 9.86 6.10 1.04
C LEU A 73 9.70 7.59 0.73
N SER A 74 8.53 8.02 0.29
CA SER A 74 8.23 9.45 0.06
C SER A 74 8.41 10.28 1.33
N ASN A 75 7.97 9.76 2.48
CA ASN A 75 8.19 10.39 3.78
C ASN A 75 9.69 10.48 4.12
N PHE A 76 10.46 9.40 3.92
CA PHE A 76 11.91 9.40 4.19
C PHE A 76 12.69 10.34 3.28
N LEU A 77 12.43 10.32 1.97
CA LEU A 77 13.10 11.19 1.00
C LEU A 77 12.87 12.67 1.28
N ARG A 78 11.76 12.98 1.95
CA ARG A 78 11.43 14.35 2.36
C ARG A 78 11.68 14.62 3.84
N GLY A 79 12.35 13.75 4.59
CA GLY A 79 12.65 14.00 6.01
C GLY A 79 11.40 14.27 6.85
N GLY A 80 10.30 13.56 6.57
CA GLY A 80 9.05 13.67 7.32
C GLY A 80 9.12 12.96 8.68
N ALA A 81 7.95 12.76 9.30
CA ALA A 81 7.89 12.27 10.68
C ALA A 81 8.35 10.80 10.80
N ALA A 82 9.24 10.51 11.76
CA ALA A 82 9.79 9.17 11.97
C ALA A 82 8.71 8.13 12.32
N TRP A 83 7.70 8.51 13.12
CA TRP A 83 6.59 7.62 13.49
C TRP A 83 5.85 7.08 12.26
N PHE A 84 5.66 7.91 11.22
CA PHE A 84 5.00 7.49 9.99
C PHE A 84 5.87 6.51 9.20
N GLY A 85 7.19 6.69 9.24
CA GLY A 85 8.14 5.72 8.69
C GLY A 85 8.00 4.34 9.36
N TYR A 86 7.95 4.30 10.70
CA TYR A 86 7.76 3.03 11.42
C TYR A 86 6.38 2.40 11.17
N ALA A 87 5.31 3.20 11.26
CA ALA A 87 3.94 2.72 11.05
C ALA A 87 3.73 2.24 9.61
N GLY A 88 4.22 2.99 8.62
CA GLY A 88 4.17 2.63 7.21
C GLY A 88 4.93 1.34 6.90
N SER A 89 6.16 1.20 7.40
CA SER A 89 6.92 -0.06 7.25
C SER A 89 6.22 -1.24 7.91
N ALA A 90 5.70 -1.08 9.12
CA ALA A 90 4.98 -2.14 9.82
C ALA A 90 3.72 -2.56 9.05
N ALA A 91 2.94 -1.59 8.54
CA ALA A 91 1.76 -1.86 7.74
C ALA A 91 2.11 -2.54 6.41
N ALA A 92 3.16 -2.12 5.71
CA ALA A 92 3.62 -2.75 4.49
C ALA A 92 4.04 -4.21 4.72
N VAL A 93 4.75 -4.49 5.81
CA VAL A 93 5.12 -5.87 6.19
C VAL A 93 3.89 -6.70 6.53
N ALA A 94 2.96 -6.17 7.33
CA ALA A 94 1.75 -6.88 7.70
C ALA A 94 0.89 -7.23 6.47
N LEU A 95 0.69 -6.29 5.56
CA LEU A 95 -0.02 -6.51 4.29
C LEU A 95 0.73 -7.49 3.39
N GLY A 96 2.06 -7.37 3.28
CA GLY A 96 2.88 -8.31 2.52
C GLY A 96 2.80 -9.74 3.05
N LEU A 97 2.81 -9.91 4.37
CA LEU A 97 2.61 -11.21 5.01
C LEU A 97 1.19 -11.74 4.74
N ALA A 98 0.16 -10.89 4.85
CA ALA A 98 -1.22 -11.29 4.51
C ALA A 98 -1.35 -11.74 3.04
N ALA A 99 -0.64 -11.10 2.12
CA ALA A 99 -0.58 -11.52 0.71
C ALA A 99 0.07 -12.90 0.57
N LEU A 100 1.21 -13.14 1.23
CA LEU A 100 1.89 -14.44 1.22
C LEU A 100 1.06 -15.56 1.85
N THR A 101 0.38 -15.26 2.97
CA THR A 101 -0.55 -16.19 3.62
C THR A 101 -1.69 -16.53 2.68
N SER A 102 -2.33 -15.54 2.05
CA SER A 102 -3.44 -15.75 1.11
C SER A 102 -2.98 -16.59 -0.09
N TRP A 103 -1.81 -16.30 -0.64
CA TRP A 103 -1.21 -17.08 -1.73
C TRP A 103 -0.95 -18.53 -1.32
N SER A 104 -0.42 -18.74 -0.12
CA SER A 104 -0.18 -20.09 0.42
C SER A 104 -1.49 -20.84 0.63
N SER A 105 -2.53 -20.19 1.17
CA SER A 105 -3.85 -20.79 1.37
C SER A 105 -4.51 -21.15 0.03
N GLY A 106 -4.41 -20.29 -0.98
CA GLY A 106 -4.94 -20.59 -2.32
C GLY A 106 -4.28 -21.80 -2.99
N ARG A 107 -3.05 -22.17 -2.61
CA ARG A 107 -2.40 -23.39 -3.10
C ARG A 107 -2.90 -24.68 -2.42
N SER A 108 -3.46 -24.57 -1.23
CA SER A 108 -4.03 -25.70 -0.49
C SER A 108 -5.49 -25.99 -0.83
N VAL A 109 -6.13 -25.13 -1.64
CA VAL A 109 -7.50 -25.33 -2.11
C VAL A 109 -7.48 -26.05 -3.46
N GLU A 110 -8.15 -27.20 -3.53
CA GLU A 110 -8.25 -28.02 -4.75
C GLU A 110 -9.32 -27.50 -5.71
N ASP A 111 -10.32 -26.79 -5.19
CA ASP A 111 -11.38 -26.19 -5.99
C ASP A 111 -10.83 -25.02 -6.82
N LEU A 112 -10.74 -25.27 -8.13
CA LEU A 112 -10.54 -24.23 -9.11
C LEU A 112 -11.87 -23.50 -9.24
N GLY A 113 -11.87 -22.22 -8.86
CA GLY A 113 -12.99 -21.33 -9.16
C GLY A 113 -13.25 -21.27 -10.67
N PRO A 114 -14.21 -20.45 -11.12
CA PRO A 114 -14.56 -20.35 -12.53
C PRO A 114 -13.41 -19.82 -13.41
N GLY A 115 -12.27 -19.41 -12.82
CA GLY A 115 -11.08 -18.95 -13.54
C GLY A 115 -11.25 -17.55 -14.14
N ILE A 116 -12.29 -16.84 -13.71
CA ILE A 116 -12.64 -15.50 -14.19
C ILE A 116 -11.84 -14.44 -13.43
N SER A 117 -11.48 -14.74 -12.19
CA SER A 117 -10.81 -13.85 -11.25
C SER A 117 -9.39 -14.28 -10.96
N GLY A 118 -8.48 -13.32 -10.81
CA GLY A 118 -7.09 -13.55 -10.49
C GLY A 118 -6.48 -12.45 -9.64
N PRO A 119 -5.17 -12.52 -9.39
CA PRO A 119 -4.51 -11.53 -8.54
C PRO A 119 -4.60 -10.11 -9.12
N TRP A 120 -4.72 -9.97 -10.43
CA TRP A 120 -4.85 -8.66 -11.08
C TRP A 120 -6.17 -7.96 -10.79
N ASP A 121 -7.25 -8.68 -10.49
CA ASP A 121 -8.51 -8.05 -10.08
C ASP A 121 -8.40 -7.44 -8.69
N GLY A 122 -7.69 -8.12 -7.79
CA GLY A 122 -7.32 -7.59 -6.48
C GLY A 122 -6.43 -6.35 -6.59
N VAL A 123 -5.41 -6.39 -7.44
CA VAL A 123 -4.57 -5.22 -7.74
C VAL A 123 -5.44 -4.09 -8.30
N GLY A 124 -6.30 -4.40 -9.27
CA GLY A 124 -7.25 -3.49 -9.91
C GLY A 124 -8.12 -2.75 -8.90
N GLY A 125 -8.73 -3.49 -7.97
CA GLY A 125 -9.55 -2.94 -6.88
C GLY A 125 -8.78 -1.98 -5.97
N VAL A 126 -7.47 -2.14 -5.83
CA VAL A 126 -6.62 -1.21 -5.07
C VAL A 126 -6.22 0.01 -5.88
N ILE A 127 -5.77 -0.18 -7.12
CA ILE A 127 -5.22 0.90 -7.94
C ILE A 127 -6.30 1.77 -8.60
N ALA A 128 -7.54 1.30 -8.72
CA ALA A 128 -8.62 2.06 -9.35
C ALA A 128 -9.01 3.33 -8.56
N LEU A 129 -8.64 3.41 -7.29
CA LEU A 129 -9.08 4.48 -6.41
C LEU A 129 -8.12 5.68 -6.44
N PRO A 130 -8.66 6.92 -6.35
CA PRO A 130 -7.87 8.13 -6.58
C PRO A 130 -6.75 8.34 -5.55
N TRP A 131 -6.91 7.82 -4.32
CA TRP A 131 -5.86 7.92 -3.30
C TRP A 131 -4.63 7.06 -3.58
N SER A 132 -4.79 5.93 -4.28
CA SER A 132 -3.65 5.10 -4.70
C SER A 132 -2.76 5.85 -5.68
N TRP A 133 -3.37 6.56 -6.64
CA TRP A 133 -2.65 7.45 -7.57
C TRP A 133 -2.04 8.66 -6.87
N ALA A 134 -2.70 9.20 -5.84
CA ALA A 134 -2.12 10.28 -5.04
C ALA A 134 -0.79 9.86 -4.42
N ILE A 135 -0.69 8.64 -3.87
CA ILE A 135 0.57 8.10 -3.34
C ILE A 135 1.64 8.04 -4.44
N VAL A 136 1.31 7.50 -5.62
CA VAL A 136 2.25 7.40 -6.74
C VAL A 136 2.76 8.78 -7.15
N VAL A 137 1.86 9.75 -7.33
CA VAL A 137 2.23 11.12 -7.70
C VAL A 137 3.11 11.76 -6.63
N LEU A 138 2.75 11.63 -5.35
CA LEU A 138 3.54 12.15 -4.24
C LEU A 138 4.92 11.48 -4.19
N PHE A 139 5.01 10.16 -4.37
CA PHE A 139 6.28 9.46 -4.42
C PHE A 139 7.17 9.97 -5.57
N LEU A 140 6.62 10.10 -6.78
CA LEU A 140 7.37 10.61 -7.95
C LEU A 140 7.83 12.06 -7.74
N LEU A 141 6.99 12.90 -7.17
CA LEU A 141 7.32 14.29 -6.86
C LEU A 141 8.42 14.40 -5.79
N SER A 142 8.63 13.39 -4.93
CA SER A 142 9.71 13.38 -3.94
C SER A 142 11.11 13.40 -4.54
N PHE A 143 11.27 12.99 -5.80
CA PHE A 143 12.55 13.06 -6.51
C PHE A 143 12.82 14.43 -7.15
N ARG A 144 11.83 15.32 -7.22
CA ARG A 144 12.04 16.67 -7.76
C ARG A 144 12.73 17.55 -6.71
N LYS A 145 13.88 18.15 -7.08
CA LYS A 145 14.53 19.18 -6.26
C LYS A 145 13.53 20.33 -6.00
N PRO A 146 13.40 20.84 -4.77
CA PRO A 146 12.59 22.03 -4.53
C PRO A 146 13.21 23.19 -5.31
N ALA A 147 12.43 23.78 -6.23
CA ALA A 147 12.82 24.98 -6.96
C ALA A 147 13.05 26.10 -5.92
N GLY A 148 14.30 26.52 -5.73
CA GLY A 148 14.63 27.59 -4.77
C GLY A 148 15.89 27.42 -3.93
N ARG A 149 16.75 26.43 -4.17
CA ARG A 149 18.13 26.42 -3.64
C ARG A 149 19.12 26.69 -4.78
N GLN A 150 19.31 27.97 -5.12
CA GLN A 150 20.53 28.47 -5.75
C GLN A 150 21.33 29.20 -4.68
#